data_AF-Q0FTK4-F1
#
_entry.id   AF-Q0FTK4-F1
#
_cell.length_a   1.000
_cell.length_b   1.000
_cell.length_c   1.000
_cell.angle_alpha   90.00
_cell.angle_beta   90.00
_cell.angle_gamma   90.00
#
_symmetry.space_group_name_H-M   'P 1'
#
loop_
_entity.id
_entity.type
_entity.pdbx_description
1 polymer ?
#
loop_
_entity_poly.entity_id
_entity_poly.type
_entity_poly.pdbx_seq_one_letter_code
_entity_poly.pdbx_strand_id
1 'polypeptide(L)' 'MRITAVTCVKNEGPFLLEWVAYNRLLGVTDFLIYSNDCSDGTDALLDALAPWGVVHLPNPARAATTRWRH' A
#
# COMPACT_ATOMS: atom_id res chain seq x y z
N MET A 1 -0.62 18.70 -13.43
CA MET A 1 -1.51 17.52 -13.37
C MET A 1 -1.22 16.79 -12.08
N ARG A 2 -2.23 16.30 -11.35
CA ARG A 2 -2.02 15.46 -10.14
C ARG A 2 -2.47 14.04 -10.47
N ILE A 3 -1.68 13.05 -10.10
CA ILE A 3 -1.97 11.63 -10.33
C ILE A 3 -1.85 10.91 -9.00
N THR A 4 -2.92 10.24 -8.60
CA THR A 4 -2.97 9.45 -7.36
C THR A 4 -2.97 7.97 -7.69
N ALA A 5 -1.98 7.23 -7.18
CA ALA A 5 -2.00 5.77 -7.22
C ALA A 5 -2.78 5.24 -6.01
N VAL A 6 -3.76 4.38 -6.27
CA VAL A 6 -4.57 3.72 -5.23
C VAL A 6 -4.35 2.22 -5.33
N THR A 7 -3.93 1.58 -4.24
CA THR A 7 -3.65 0.14 -4.26
C THR A 7 -3.87 -0.52 -2.89
N CYS A 8 -3.94 -1.85 -2.89
CA CYS A 8 -4.00 -2.68 -1.69
C CYS A 8 -2.75 -3.57 -1.63
N VAL A 9 -2.17 -3.76 -0.45
CA VAL A 9 -0.95 -4.56 -0.25
C VAL A 9 -1.09 -5.54 0.91
N LYS A 10 -0.30 -6.62 0.87
CA LYS A 10 -0.13 -7.57 1.97
C LYS A 10 1.29 -8.12 1.93
N ASN A 11 2.07 -7.85 2.97
CA ASN A 11 3.44 -8.36 3.11
C ASN A 11 4.36 -7.99 1.91
N GLU A 12 4.34 -6.72 1.50
CA GLU A 12 5.10 -6.21 0.35
C GLU A 12 6.28 -5.33 0.77
N GLY A 13 6.62 -5.29 2.07
CA GLY A 13 7.58 -4.36 2.66
C GLY A 13 8.90 -4.23 1.89
N PRO A 14 9.57 -5.33 1.51
CA PRO A 14 10.82 -5.27 0.77
C PRO A 14 10.76 -4.56 -0.61
N PHE A 15 9.60 -4.57 -1.27
CA PHE A 15 9.45 -4.05 -2.64
C PHE A 15 8.72 -2.70 -2.70
N LEU A 16 8.05 -2.33 -1.62
CA LEU A 16 7.13 -1.20 -1.62
C LEU A 16 7.83 0.15 -1.82
N LEU A 17 9.05 0.31 -1.27
CA LEU A 17 9.82 1.53 -1.42
C LEU A 17 10.27 1.76 -2.87
N GLU A 18 10.77 0.71 -3.53
CA GLU A 18 11.15 0.75 -4.95
C GLU A 18 9.95 1.10 -5.81
N TRP A 19 8.81 0.46 -5.55
CA TRP A 19 7.57 0.73 -6.28
C TRP A 19 7.10 2.18 -6.15
N VAL A 20 7.13 2.75 -4.94
CA VAL A 20 6.79 4.18 -4.73
C VAL A 20 7.76 5.10 -5.48
N ALA A 21 9.06 4.83 -5.41
CA ALA A 21 10.07 5.63 -6.12
C ALA A 21 9.90 5.58 -7.64
N TYR A 22 9.62 4.39 -8.19
CA TYR A 22 9.39 4.19 -9.61
C TYR A 22 8.14 4.95 -10.09
N ASN A 23 7.02 4.85 -9.38
CA ASN A 23 5.80 5.57 -9.73
C ASN A 23 5.98 7.10 -9.66
N ARG A 24 6.77 7.60 -8.70
CA ARG A 24 7.14 9.01 -8.65
C ARG A 24 7.91 9.46 -9.89
N LEU A 25 8.83 8.63 -10.40
CA LEU A 25 9.55 8.92 -11.64
C LEU A 25 8.60 9.03 -12.85
N LEU A 26 7.53 8.23 -12.86
CA LEU A 26 6.48 8.29 -13.89
C LEU A 26 5.52 9.48 -13.75
N GLY A 27 5.64 10.28 -12.69
CA GLY A 27 4.81 11.47 -12.45
C GLY A 27 3.61 11.24 -11.52
N VAL A 28 3.55 10.11 -10.80
CA VAL A 28 2.59 9.92 -9.70
C VAL A 28 2.97 10.84 -8.54
N THR A 29 2.01 11.62 -8.05
CA THR A 29 2.23 12.64 -7.03
C THR A 29 1.74 12.24 -5.64
N ASP A 30 0.74 11.35 -5.57
CA ASP A 30 0.06 10.99 -4.33
C ASP A 30 -0.20 9.47 -4.29
N PHE A 31 -0.21 8.90 -3.09
CA PHE A 31 -0.46 7.47 -2.90
C PHE A 31 -1.51 7.26 -1.81
N LEU A 32 -2.50 6.40 -2.09
CA LEU A 32 -3.46 5.89 -1.11
C LEU A 32 -3.33 4.37 -1.08
N ILE A 33 -2.80 3.83 0.02
CA ILE A 33 -2.46 2.42 0.14
C ILE A 33 -3.26 1.80 1.28
N TYR A 34 -3.98 0.72 0.98
CA TYR A 34 -4.65 -0.10 1.97
C TYR A 34 -3.82 -1.33 2.31
N SER A 35 -3.55 -1.60 3.59
CA SER A 35 -2.85 -2.81 4.02
C SER A 35 -3.83 -3.90 4.50
N ASN A 36 -3.50 -5.16 4.24
CA ASN A 36 -4.27 -6.33 4.67
C ASN A 36 -3.46 -7.20 5.62
N ASP A 37 -3.72 -7.14 6.92
CA ASP A 37 -3.15 -8.03 7.95
C ASP A 37 -1.65 -8.35 7.71
N CYS A 38 -0.82 -7.30 7.67
CA CYS A 38 0.61 -7.45 7.40
C CYS A 38 1.34 -8.02 8.63
N SER A 39 2.31 -8.91 8.38
CA SER A 39 3.12 -9.57 9.41
C SER A 39 4.62 -9.33 9.26
N ASP A 40 5.01 -8.55 8.24
CA ASP A 40 6.40 -8.28 7.85
C ASP A 40 6.84 -6.83 8.12
N GLY A 41 5.99 -6.00 8.73
CA GLY A 41 6.24 -4.58 8.97
C GLY A 41 5.91 -3.66 7.78
N THR A 42 5.23 -4.14 6.74
CA THR A 42 4.73 -3.32 5.62
C THR A 42 3.94 -2.10 6.08
N ASP A 43 3.09 -2.28 7.09
CA ASP A 43 2.28 -1.23 7.71
C ASP A 43 3.14 -0.13 8.35
N ALA A 44 4.14 -0.52 9.14
CA ALA A 44 5.07 0.43 9.75
C ALA A 44 5.90 1.19 8.71
N LEU A 45 6.31 0.51 7.63
CA LEU A 45 6.99 1.15 6.50
C LEU A 45 6.09 2.18 5.81
N LEU A 46 4.82 1.83 5.56
CA LEU A 46 3.84 2.72 4.96
C LEU A 46 3.57 3.96 5.82
N ASP A 47 3.45 3.79 7.14
CA ASP A 47 3.28 4.90 8.08
C ASP A 47 4.50 5.84 8.07
N ALA A 48 5.71 5.29 8.00
CA ALA A 48 6.94 6.08 7.90
C ALA A 48 7.03 6.90 6.60
N LEU A 49 6.30 6.50 5.56
CA LEU A 49 6.24 7.22 4.28
C LEU A 49 5.20 8.35 4.24
N ALA A 50 4.43 8.58 5.31
CA ALA A 50 3.44 9.65 5.38
C ALA A 50 3.97 11.06 5.03
N PRO A 51 5.17 11.48 5.49
CA PRO A 51 5.75 12.77 5.09
C PRO A 51 6.02 12.90 3.58
N TRP A 52 6.01 11.78 2.86
CA TRP A 52 6.25 11.68 1.43
C TRP A 52 4.95 11.46 0.64
N GLY A 53 3.81 11.93 1.16
CA GLY A 53 2.55 11.89 0.41
C GLY A 53 1.96 10.50 0.22
N VAL A 54 2.35 9.55 1.08
CA VAL A 54 1.72 8.23 1.19
C VAL A 54 0.68 8.28 2.29
N VAL A 55 -0.58 8.06 1.93
CA VAL A 55 -1.67 7.87 2.89
C VAL A 55 -1.91 6.38 3.05
N HIS A 56 -1.73 5.89 4.27
CA HIS A 56 -1.95 4.49 4.62
C HIS A 56 -3.22 4.34 5.46
N LEU A 57 -4.03 3.34 5.11
CA LEU A 57 -5.18 2.93 5.91
C LEU A 57 -5.20 1.40 6.04
N PRO A 58 -5.53 0.83 7.21
CA PRO A 58 -5.85 -0.58 7.29
C PRO A 58 -7.12 -0.86 6.48
N ASN A 59 -7.13 -1.94 5.69
CA ASN A 59 -8.32 -2.29 4.92
C ASN A 59 -9.47 -2.72 5.87
N PRO A 60 -10.63 -2.04 5.84
CA PRO A 60 -11.76 -2.40 6.72
C PRO A 60 -12.44 -3.71 6.33
N ALA A 61 -12.17 -4.23 5.13
CA ALA A 61 -12.71 -5.52 4.71
C ALA A 61 -12.08 -6.65 5.52
N ARG A 62 -12.85 -7.22 6.46
CA ARG A 62 -12.49 -8.49 7.07
C ARG A 62 -12.44 -9.54 5.97
N ALA A 63 -11.32 -10.26 5.87
CA ALA A 63 -11.18 -11.39 4.96
C ALA A 63 -12.39 -12.31 5.12
N ALA A 64 -13.28 -12.31 4.13
CA ALA A 64 -14.37 -13.27 4.10
C ALA A 64 -13.70 -14.64 4.00
N THR A 65 -13.83 -15.46 5.04
CA THR A 65 -13.36 -16.85 5.07
C THR A 65 -14.16 -17.77 4.13
N THR A 66 -14.70 -17.24 3.04
CA THR A 66 -15.09 -18.02 1.87
C THR A 66 -13.81 -18.47 1.18
N ARG A 67 -13.24 -19.54 1.73
CA ARG A 67 -12.38 -20.47 1.00
C ARG A 67 -13.10 -20.74 -0.33
N TRP A 68 -12.58 -20.24 -1.46
CA TRP A 68 -13.13 -20.54 -2.77
C TRP A 68 -13.17 -22.07 -2.88
N ARG A 69 -14.39 -22.63 -2.79
CA ARG A 69 -14.61 -24.06 -3.01
C ARG A 69 -14.53 -24.23 -4.52
N HIS A 70 -13.38 -24.71 -4.97
CA HIS A 70 -13.28 -25.44 -6.24
C HIS A 70 -14.12 -26.71 -6.14
#